data_AF-Q55BC9-F1
#
_entry.id   AF-Q55BC9-F1
#
_cell.length_a   1.000
_cell.length_b   1.000
_cell.length_c   1.000
_cell.angle_alpha   90.00
_cell.angle_beta   90.00
_cell.angle_gamma   90.00
#
_symmetry.space_group_name_H-M   'P 1'
#
loop_
_entity.id
_entity.type
_entity.pdbx_description
1 polymer ?
#
loop_
_entity_poly.entity_id
_entity_poly.type
_entity_poly.pdbx_seq_one_letter_code
_entity_poly.pdbx_strand_id
1 'polypeptide(L)'
;MNRLILSTFIIISILSTFSNCQDCPSDNNDCTTESFIYGGCYSIYNQNIDCESTGTYKACVANCKLSPQYSKCGSVSCDYETLACKFGSTTCDDNNKCTTEYCNSTTGCVRTATNCTDGLATTTDNCMSIFGCYYTINQAQNNIKSCTTNADCNDSLPCTTDVCVNNKCNSTINCDSNSLCAKSGYCTLIPTPSN
;
A
#
# COMPACT_ATOMS: atom_id res chain seq x y z
N MET A 1 -41.10 -18.77 -76.67
CA MET A 1 -39.74 -18.38 -77.11
C MET A 1 -39.12 -17.47 -76.06
N ASN A 2 -38.18 -18.04 -75.30
CA ASN A 2 -36.95 -17.40 -74.81
C ASN A 2 -37.00 -16.04 -74.09
N ARG A 3 -37.41 -15.97 -72.81
CA ARG A 3 -37.14 -14.79 -71.97
C ARG A 3 -36.83 -15.03 -70.47
N LEU A 4 -36.47 -16.24 -70.03
CA LEU A 4 -36.32 -16.53 -68.58
C LEU A 4 -34.95 -17.02 -68.07
N ILE A 5 -33.87 -17.03 -68.86
CA ILE A 5 -32.58 -17.62 -68.40
C ILE A 5 -31.58 -16.57 -67.86
N LEU A 6 -31.88 -15.26 -67.91
CA LEU A 6 -30.90 -14.24 -67.48
C LEU A 6 -30.85 -13.99 -65.96
N SER A 7 -31.82 -14.47 -65.18
CA SER A 7 -31.97 -14.11 -63.77
C SER A 7 -31.11 -14.94 -62.80
N THR A 8 -30.72 -16.17 -63.16
CA THR A 8 -30.07 -17.07 -62.20
C THR A 8 -28.55 -16.95 -62.21
N PHE A 9 -27.93 -16.57 -63.33
CA PHE A 9 -26.47 -16.49 -63.43
C PHE A 9 -25.88 -15.26 -62.71
N ILE A 10 -26.63 -14.15 -62.61
CA ILE A 10 -26.12 -12.93 -62.00
C ILE A 10 -26.11 -13.02 -60.47
N ILE A 11 -27.03 -13.78 -59.85
CA ILE A 11 -27.11 -13.88 -58.38
C ILE A 11 -26.00 -14.80 -57.82
N ILE A 12 -25.53 -15.80 -58.58
CA ILE A 12 -24.47 -16.71 -58.10
C ILE A 12 -23.09 -16.03 -58.13
N SER A 13 -22.84 -15.09 -59.04
CA SER A 13 -21.55 -14.39 -59.13
C SER A 13 -21.31 -13.32 -58.06
N ILE A 14 -22.36 -12.86 -57.36
CA ILE A 14 -22.19 -11.86 -56.28
C ILE A 14 -21.91 -12.52 -54.92
N LEU A 15 -22.12 -13.83 -54.79
CA LEU A 15 -21.88 -14.55 -53.53
C LEU A 15 -20.42 -15.02 -53.36
N SER A 16 -19.59 -14.96 -54.39
CA SER A 16 -18.19 -15.44 -54.32
C SER A 16 -17.13 -14.35 -54.13
N THR A 17 -17.49 -13.08 -53.89
CA THR A 17 -16.48 -12.01 -53.75
C THR A 17 -16.32 -11.40 -52.36
N PHE A 18 -16.98 -11.94 -51.33
CA PHE A 18 -16.64 -11.60 -49.94
C PHE A 18 -15.51 -12.45 -49.34
N SER A 19 -14.79 -13.24 -50.15
CA SER A 19 -13.62 -14.00 -49.68
C SER A 19 -12.37 -13.14 -49.39
N ASN A 20 -12.48 -11.81 -49.42
CA ASN A 20 -11.39 -10.91 -49.02
C ASN A 20 -11.54 -10.39 -47.59
N CYS A 21 -12.37 -11.01 -46.73
CA CYS A 21 -12.12 -10.94 -45.29
C CYS A 21 -10.79 -11.66 -45.04
N GLN A 22 -9.69 -10.94 -45.25
CA GLN A 22 -8.37 -11.40 -44.88
C GLN A 22 -8.35 -11.42 -43.35
N ASP A 23 -8.67 -12.58 -42.79
CA ASP A 23 -8.60 -12.80 -41.35
C ASP A 23 -7.17 -12.52 -40.90
N CYS A 24 -7.05 -11.67 -39.88
CA CYS A 24 -5.76 -11.40 -39.29
C CYS A 24 -5.34 -12.61 -38.43
N PRO A 25 -4.05 -12.99 -38.46
CA PRO A 25 -3.54 -13.99 -37.52
C PRO A 25 -3.82 -13.52 -36.10
N SER A 26 -4.32 -14.41 -35.25
CA SER A 26 -4.53 -14.06 -33.86
C SER A 26 -3.20 -13.81 -33.15
N ASP A 27 -3.16 -12.77 -32.32
CA ASP A 27 -2.01 -12.44 -31.48
C ASP A 27 -2.02 -13.19 -30.13
N ASN A 28 -3.05 -14.00 -29.88
CA ASN A 28 -3.27 -14.71 -28.63
C ASN A 28 -3.33 -13.76 -27.41
N ASN A 29 -3.95 -12.60 -27.60
CA ASN A 29 -4.26 -11.64 -26.55
C ASN A 29 -5.77 -11.36 -26.52
N ASP A 30 -6.46 -11.85 -25.47
CA ASP A 30 -7.92 -11.70 -25.34
C ASP A 30 -8.35 -10.22 -25.17
N CYS A 31 -7.40 -9.32 -24.89
CA CYS A 31 -7.67 -7.91 -24.67
C CYS A 31 -7.68 -7.08 -25.96
N THR A 32 -7.24 -7.66 -27.08
CA THR A 32 -7.20 -7.01 -28.39
C THR A 32 -8.23 -7.62 -29.34
N THR A 33 -8.48 -6.93 -30.43
CA THR A 33 -9.20 -7.47 -31.58
C THR A 33 -8.38 -7.20 -32.82
N GLU A 34 -8.18 -8.23 -33.62
CA GLU A 34 -7.37 -8.19 -34.81
C GLU A 34 -8.20 -7.65 -35.98
N SER A 35 -7.72 -6.56 -36.59
CA SER A 35 -8.44 -5.84 -37.64
C SER A 35 -7.56 -5.64 -38.86
N PHE A 36 -8.11 -5.94 -40.04
CA PHE A 36 -7.47 -5.66 -41.32
C PHE A 36 -7.81 -4.23 -41.78
N ILE A 37 -6.85 -3.32 -41.70
CA ILE A 37 -7.04 -1.89 -42.01
C ILE A 37 -5.97 -1.46 -43.01
N TYR A 38 -6.35 -0.79 -44.09
CA TYR A 38 -5.42 -0.25 -45.11
C TYR A 38 -4.34 -1.25 -45.60
N GLY A 39 -4.71 -2.52 -45.78
CA GLY A 39 -3.78 -3.55 -46.27
C GLY A 39 -2.88 -4.18 -45.21
N GLY A 40 -3.08 -3.87 -43.92
CA GLY A 40 -2.30 -4.42 -42.81
C GLY A 40 -3.18 -4.97 -41.69
N CYS A 41 -2.60 -5.87 -40.89
CA CYS A 41 -3.22 -6.40 -39.68
C CYS A 41 -2.75 -5.64 -38.45
N TYR A 42 -3.70 -5.25 -37.60
CA TYR A 42 -3.44 -4.51 -36.37
C TYR A 42 -4.20 -5.15 -35.21
N SER A 43 -3.51 -5.29 -34.08
CA SER A 43 -4.12 -5.61 -32.79
C SER A 43 -4.57 -4.32 -32.12
N ILE A 44 -5.87 -4.18 -31.86
CA ILE A 44 -6.44 -2.96 -31.29
C ILE A 44 -7.05 -3.30 -29.94
N TYR A 45 -6.72 -2.55 -28.88
CA TYR A 45 -7.34 -2.74 -27.57
C TYR A 45 -8.87 -2.69 -27.64
N ASN A 46 -9.53 -3.74 -27.14
CA ASN A 46 -10.97 -3.87 -27.12
C ASN A 46 -11.56 -3.41 -25.78
N GLN A 47 -12.13 -2.21 -25.76
CA GLN A 47 -12.74 -1.60 -24.57
C GLN A 47 -14.04 -2.28 -24.11
N ASN A 48 -14.61 -3.19 -24.90
CA ASN A 48 -15.82 -3.93 -24.54
C ASN A 48 -15.50 -5.22 -23.78
N ILE A 49 -14.21 -5.53 -23.57
CA ILE A 49 -13.76 -6.70 -22.82
C ILE A 49 -13.16 -6.21 -21.49
N ASP A 50 -13.58 -6.84 -20.39
CA ASP A 50 -12.88 -6.73 -19.12
C ASP A 50 -11.56 -7.52 -19.21
N CYS A 51 -10.54 -6.86 -19.76
CA CYS A 51 -9.22 -7.44 -20.00
C CYS A 51 -8.63 -8.10 -18.75
N GLU A 52 -8.80 -7.49 -17.57
CA GLU A 52 -8.19 -8.02 -16.34
C GLU A 52 -8.82 -9.35 -15.88
N SER A 53 -10.02 -9.66 -16.39
CA SER A 53 -10.71 -10.92 -16.14
C SER A 53 -10.31 -12.05 -17.09
N THR A 54 -9.62 -11.76 -18.21
CA THR A 54 -9.32 -12.73 -19.25
C THR A 54 -8.23 -13.73 -18.85
N GLY A 55 -8.15 -14.86 -19.57
CA GLY A 55 -7.16 -15.90 -19.29
C GLY A 55 -5.74 -15.44 -19.64
N THR A 56 -5.59 -14.80 -20.79
CA THR A 56 -4.29 -14.28 -21.28
C THR A 56 -3.72 -13.20 -20.37
N TYR A 57 -4.52 -12.24 -19.90
CA TYR A 57 -4.05 -11.20 -18.98
C TYR A 57 -3.69 -11.77 -17.60
N LYS A 58 -4.53 -12.66 -17.03
CA LYS A 58 -4.21 -13.33 -15.75
C LYS A 58 -2.93 -14.15 -15.84
N ALA A 59 -2.71 -14.85 -16.96
CA ALA A 59 -1.48 -15.58 -17.22
C ALA A 59 -0.28 -14.64 -17.32
N CYS A 60 -0.44 -13.48 -17.99
CA CYS A 60 0.59 -12.46 -18.03
C CYS A 60 0.96 -11.98 -16.61
N VAL A 61 -0.01 -11.58 -15.79
CA VAL A 61 0.25 -11.12 -14.42
C VAL A 61 0.93 -12.21 -13.58
N ALA A 62 0.51 -13.47 -13.73
CA ALA A 62 1.15 -14.60 -13.06
C ALA A 62 2.61 -14.78 -13.48
N ASN A 63 2.91 -14.68 -14.78
CA ASN A 63 4.27 -14.76 -15.31
C ASN A 63 5.13 -13.56 -14.88
N CYS A 64 4.55 -12.35 -14.85
CA CYS A 64 5.25 -11.16 -14.39
C CYS A 64 5.66 -11.26 -12.91
N LYS A 65 4.89 -11.96 -12.06
CA LYS A 65 5.28 -12.27 -10.67
C LYS A 65 6.48 -13.21 -10.55
N LEU A 66 6.91 -13.85 -11.63
CA LEU A 66 8.13 -14.67 -11.70
C LEU A 66 9.33 -13.88 -12.21
N SER A 67 9.12 -12.66 -12.73
CA SER A 67 10.19 -11.80 -13.23
C SER A 67 11.18 -11.44 -12.11
N PRO A 68 12.50 -11.38 -12.37
CA PRO A 68 13.48 -10.85 -11.41
C PRO A 68 13.22 -9.40 -10.97
N GLN A 69 12.45 -8.64 -11.77
CA GLN A 69 12.06 -7.27 -11.44
C GLN A 69 10.84 -7.22 -10.50
N TYR A 70 10.10 -8.32 -10.35
CA TYR A 70 8.96 -8.36 -9.46
C TYR A 70 9.41 -8.26 -8.01
N SER A 71 8.77 -7.34 -7.30
CA SER A 71 8.93 -7.17 -5.87
C SER A 71 7.58 -7.34 -5.20
N LYS A 72 7.54 -8.05 -4.06
CA LYS A 72 6.33 -8.09 -3.21
C LYS A 72 5.95 -6.73 -2.61
N CYS A 73 6.80 -5.72 -2.82
CA CYS A 73 6.59 -4.32 -2.48
C CYS A 73 5.88 -3.53 -3.57
N GLY A 74 5.49 -4.19 -4.66
CA GLY A 74 5.00 -3.52 -5.84
C GLY A 74 3.66 -4.03 -6.31
N SER A 75 2.99 -3.22 -7.10
CA SER A 75 1.93 -3.70 -7.97
C SER A 75 2.53 -4.29 -9.23
N VAL A 76 1.81 -5.23 -9.82
CA VAL A 76 2.16 -5.84 -11.10
C VAL A 76 0.91 -5.85 -11.97
N SER A 77 1.05 -5.37 -13.19
CA SER A 77 0.04 -5.42 -14.23
C SER A 77 0.70 -5.74 -15.56
N CYS A 78 -0.10 -5.83 -16.61
CA CYS A 78 0.38 -6.02 -17.96
C CYS A 78 -0.11 -4.91 -18.87
N ASP A 79 0.65 -4.63 -19.93
CA ASP A 79 0.16 -3.84 -21.03
C ASP A 79 -1.00 -4.55 -21.75
N TYR A 80 -2.08 -3.84 -22.06
CA TYR A 80 -3.28 -4.47 -22.63
C TYR A 80 -3.09 -4.92 -24.09
N GLU A 81 -2.20 -4.29 -24.85
CA GLU A 81 -1.97 -4.64 -26.26
C GLU A 81 -0.81 -5.62 -26.42
N THR A 82 0.25 -5.43 -25.66
CA THR A 82 1.50 -6.20 -25.81
C THR A 82 1.71 -7.30 -24.77
N LEU A 83 0.90 -7.33 -23.70
CA LEU A 83 1.09 -8.20 -22.54
C LEU A 83 2.50 -8.08 -21.91
N ALA A 84 3.17 -6.94 -22.08
CA ALA A 84 4.44 -6.66 -21.41
C ALA A 84 4.22 -6.32 -19.92
N CYS A 85 5.09 -6.81 -19.04
CA CYS A 85 4.99 -6.54 -17.60
C CYS A 85 5.14 -5.05 -17.27
N LYS A 86 4.27 -4.54 -16.40
CA LYS A 86 4.37 -3.22 -15.77
C LYS A 86 4.49 -3.41 -14.26
N PHE A 87 5.54 -2.84 -13.67
CA PHE A 87 5.79 -2.89 -12.22
C PHE A 87 5.60 -1.50 -11.62
N GLY A 88 4.78 -1.42 -10.58
CA GLY A 88 4.62 -0.24 -9.74
C GLY A 88 5.23 -0.47 -8.36
N SER A 89 5.53 0.60 -7.64
CA SER A 89 5.91 0.55 -6.22
C SER A 89 4.72 0.85 -5.33
N THR A 90 4.55 0.07 -4.27
CA THR A 90 3.56 0.29 -3.22
C THR A 90 4.28 0.62 -1.91
N THR A 91 3.77 1.60 -1.16
CA THR A 91 4.29 1.90 0.18
C THR A 91 3.83 0.84 1.19
N CYS A 92 4.69 0.51 2.15
CA CYS A 92 4.33 -0.34 3.28
C CYS A 92 3.75 0.41 4.47
N ASP A 93 3.75 1.74 4.42
CA ASP A 93 3.25 2.63 5.46
C ASP A 93 1.78 2.28 5.79
N ASP A 94 1.54 1.85 7.03
CA ASP A 94 0.21 1.57 7.57
C ASP A 94 -0.37 2.75 8.37
N ASN A 95 0.31 3.91 8.32
CA ASN A 95 0.02 5.12 9.07
C ASN A 95 0.04 4.93 10.60
N ASN A 96 0.71 3.90 11.11
CA ASN A 96 0.83 3.66 12.54
C ASN A 96 2.19 4.11 13.07
N LYS A 97 2.22 5.19 13.84
CA LYS A 97 3.44 5.71 14.50
C LYS A 97 4.09 4.73 15.49
N CYS A 98 3.39 3.65 15.85
CA CYS A 98 3.90 2.59 16.71
C CYS A 98 4.60 1.46 15.96
N THR A 99 4.67 1.56 14.64
CA THR A 99 5.45 0.67 13.81
C THR A 99 6.44 1.46 12.99
N THR A 100 7.50 0.76 12.59
CA THR A 100 8.35 1.16 11.49
C THR A 100 8.24 0.10 10.42
N GLU A 101 7.97 0.53 9.20
CA GLU A 101 7.78 -0.34 8.06
C GLU A 101 8.98 -0.26 7.14
N TYR A 102 9.36 -1.40 6.60
CA TYR A 102 10.23 -1.44 5.45
C TYR A 102 9.71 -2.49 4.50
N CYS A 103 10.08 -2.36 3.23
CA CYS A 103 9.72 -3.37 2.27
C CYS A 103 10.90 -4.26 1.91
N ASN A 104 10.72 -5.55 2.13
CA ASN A 104 11.62 -6.59 1.64
C ASN A 104 11.08 -7.10 0.31
N SER A 105 11.89 -7.08 -0.74
CA SER A 105 11.44 -7.48 -2.09
C SER A 105 10.91 -8.91 -2.17
N THR A 106 11.37 -9.80 -1.27
CA THR A 106 11.06 -11.24 -1.26
C THR A 106 9.94 -11.60 -0.29
N THR A 107 9.90 -10.99 0.89
CA THR A 107 8.88 -11.29 1.92
C THR A 107 7.71 -10.31 1.92
N GLY A 108 7.87 -9.15 1.29
CA GLY A 108 6.88 -8.07 1.25
C GLY A 108 7.09 -7.09 2.39
N CYS A 109 6.01 -6.41 2.78
CA CYS A 109 6.05 -5.45 3.88
C CYS A 109 6.36 -6.13 5.20
N VAL A 110 7.41 -5.64 5.86
CA VAL A 110 7.77 -6.03 7.22
C VAL A 110 7.49 -4.86 8.13
N ARG A 111 6.76 -5.11 9.21
CA ARG A 111 6.46 -4.13 10.25
C ARG A 111 7.13 -4.54 11.53
N THR A 112 7.77 -3.58 12.20
CA THR A 112 8.40 -3.81 13.50
C THR A 112 7.82 -2.81 14.48
N ALA A 113 7.44 -3.27 15.67
CA ALA A 113 6.99 -2.39 16.73
C ALA A 113 8.10 -1.41 17.11
N THR A 114 7.76 -0.13 17.20
CA THR A 114 8.68 0.91 17.66
C THR A 114 8.99 0.69 19.13
N ASN A 115 10.28 0.72 19.49
CA ASN A 115 10.69 0.69 20.88
C ASN A 115 10.44 2.07 21.53
N CYS A 116 9.54 2.12 22.51
CA CYS A 116 9.21 3.32 23.25
C CYS A 116 9.99 3.49 24.56
N THR A 117 10.78 2.49 24.97
CA THR A 117 11.45 2.49 26.27
C THR A 117 12.38 3.67 26.50
N ASP A 118 12.14 4.40 27.60
CA ASP A 118 13.04 5.43 28.14
C ASP A 118 14.08 4.87 29.12
N GLY A 119 13.87 3.66 29.62
CA GLY A 119 14.75 3.01 30.60
C GLY A 119 14.51 3.46 32.05
N LEU A 120 13.44 4.20 32.31
CA LEU A 120 13.06 4.69 33.62
C LEU A 120 12.01 3.76 34.24
N ALA A 121 12.24 3.34 35.49
CA ALA A 121 11.27 2.51 36.21
C ALA A 121 10.03 3.31 36.65
N THR A 122 10.16 4.62 36.81
CA THR A 122 9.12 5.55 37.27
C THR A 122 8.09 5.89 36.21
N THR A 123 8.35 5.54 34.95
CA THR A 123 7.43 5.72 33.82
C THR A 123 6.94 4.37 33.29
N THR A 124 5.83 4.41 32.57
CA THR A 124 5.33 3.33 31.75
C THR A 124 5.40 3.75 30.30
N ASP A 125 6.07 2.94 29.50
CA ASP A 125 6.24 3.16 28.06
C ASP A 125 4.97 2.75 27.32
N ASN A 126 4.36 3.70 26.62
CA ASN A 126 3.16 3.44 25.84
C ASN A 126 3.38 3.90 24.39
N CYS A 127 2.52 3.40 23.50
CA CYS A 127 2.48 3.89 22.14
C CYS A 127 1.04 4.01 21.64
N MET A 128 0.75 5.13 20.98
CA MET A 128 -0.55 5.41 20.35
C MET A 128 -0.35 5.58 18.84
N SER A 129 -1.16 4.92 18.02
CA SER A 129 -0.92 4.83 16.57
C SER A 129 -0.86 6.17 15.83
N ILE A 130 -1.58 7.19 16.29
CA ILE A 130 -1.57 8.53 15.68
C ILE A 130 -0.48 9.46 16.25
N PHE A 131 0.03 9.16 17.44
CA PHE A 131 0.94 10.03 18.20
C PHE A 131 2.38 9.52 18.21
N GLY A 132 2.54 8.19 18.35
CA GLY A 132 3.79 7.52 18.63
C GLY A 132 3.96 7.24 20.12
N CYS A 133 5.22 7.16 20.54
CA CYS A 133 5.62 6.83 21.89
C CYS A 133 5.31 7.95 22.89
N TYR A 134 4.77 7.59 24.04
CA TYR A 134 4.49 8.51 25.15
C TYR A 134 4.64 7.81 26.51
N TYR A 135 4.85 8.61 27.55
CA TYR A 135 5.06 8.14 28.91
C TYR A 135 3.90 8.50 29.83
N THR A 136 3.58 7.58 30.74
CA THR A 136 2.71 7.83 31.89
C THR A 136 3.45 7.47 33.16
N ILE A 137 2.99 7.95 34.33
CA ILE A 137 3.63 7.58 35.60
C ILE A 137 3.35 6.12 35.93
N ASN A 138 4.41 5.35 36.18
CA ASN A 138 4.32 4.02 36.73
C ASN A 138 3.94 4.10 38.22
N GLN A 139 2.67 3.88 38.51
CA GLN A 139 2.15 3.96 39.88
C GLN A 139 2.77 2.94 40.84
N ALA A 140 3.27 1.80 40.33
CA ALA A 140 3.92 0.79 41.16
C ALA A 140 5.32 1.22 41.64
N GLN A 141 5.95 2.17 40.95
CA GLN A 141 7.28 2.71 41.30
C GLN A 141 7.21 4.14 41.83
N ASN A 142 6.05 4.80 41.73
CA ASN A 142 5.82 6.11 42.31
C ASN A 142 5.82 6.04 43.84
N ASN A 143 6.42 7.02 44.51
CA ASN A 143 6.61 7.04 45.97
C ASN A 143 7.38 5.84 46.52
N ILE A 144 8.32 5.28 45.75
CA ILE A 144 9.20 4.19 46.20
C ILE A 144 10.65 4.67 46.37
N LYS A 145 11.22 5.34 45.36
CA LYS A 145 12.60 5.83 45.38
C LYS A 145 12.80 6.83 46.52
N SER A 146 13.79 6.59 47.38
CA SER A 146 14.12 7.50 48.47
C SER A 146 14.80 8.78 47.97
N CYS A 147 14.59 9.87 48.70
CA CYS A 147 15.17 11.17 48.41
C CYS A 147 15.32 12.00 49.69
N THR A 148 16.14 13.04 49.58
CA THR A 148 16.30 14.11 50.56
C THR A 148 15.92 15.47 49.97
N THR A 149 16.04 15.63 48.65
CA THR A 149 15.68 16.85 47.91
C THR A 149 14.98 16.51 46.60
N ASN A 150 14.32 17.49 45.97
CA ASN A 150 13.69 17.29 44.66
C ASN A 150 14.72 16.93 43.57
N ALA A 151 15.96 17.40 43.68
CA ALA A 151 17.02 17.08 42.73
C ALA A 151 17.32 15.57 42.69
N ASP A 152 17.11 14.87 43.79
CA ASP A 152 17.25 13.40 43.83
C ASP A 152 16.18 12.71 42.97
N CYS A 153 15.03 13.35 42.76
CA CYS A 153 13.88 12.77 42.07
C CYS A 153 13.83 13.08 40.56
N ASN A 154 14.67 14.01 40.09
CA ASN A 154 14.69 14.44 38.70
C ASN A 154 14.95 13.26 37.75
N ASP A 155 13.92 12.87 36.99
CA ASP A 155 14.00 11.81 35.98
C ASP A 155 14.49 12.33 34.60
N SER A 156 14.79 13.62 34.50
CA SER A 156 15.19 14.34 33.29
C SER A 156 14.11 14.38 32.20
N LEU A 157 12.83 14.21 32.56
CA LEU A 157 11.69 14.41 31.69
C LEU A 157 11.01 15.76 32.01
N PRO A 158 11.14 16.79 31.17
CA PRO A 158 10.46 18.07 31.39
C PRO A 158 8.93 18.00 31.51
N CYS A 159 8.31 16.94 30.97
CA CYS A 159 6.88 16.65 31.03
C CYS A 159 6.41 16.09 32.40
N THR A 160 7.34 15.86 33.33
CA THR A 160 7.03 15.40 34.69
C THR A 160 7.33 16.50 35.70
N THR A 161 6.67 16.41 36.84
CA THR A 161 7.03 17.15 38.05
C THR A 161 7.46 16.17 39.11
N ASP A 162 8.71 16.27 39.53
CA ASP A 162 9.34 15.39 40.51
C ASP A 162 9.54 16.10 41.84
N VAL A 163 8.90 15.58 42.90
CA VAL A 163 8.95 16.18 44.24
C VAL A 163 9.35 15.16 45.28
N CYS A 164 10.27 15.53 46.16
CA CYS A 164 10.61 14.73 47.33
C CYS A 164 9.62 15.03 48.46
N VAL A 165 8.71 14.09 48.71
CA VAL A 165 7.69 14.21 49.77
C VAL A 165 7.81 13.01 50.70
N ASN A 166 7.88 13.24 52.01
CA ASN A 166 8.03 12.19 53.01
C ASN A 166 9.21 11.24 52.71
N ASN A 167 10.35 11.82 52.29
CA ASN A 167 11.58 11.13 51.88
C ASN A 167 11.43 10.18 50.67
N LYS A 168 10.37 10.33 49.86
CA LYS A 168 10.15 9.53 48.66
C LYS A 168 9.80 10.40 47.46
N CYS A 169 10.26 9.98 46.29
CA CYS A 169 9.99 10.68 45.05
C CYS A 169 8.56 10.43 44.59
N ASN A 170 7.81 11.52 44.43
CA ASN A 170 6.50 11.55 43.83
C ASN A 170 6.60 12.25 42.48
N SER A 171 6.30 11.52 41.40
CA SER A 171 6.29 12.03 40.04
C SER A 171 4.86 12.15 39.51
N THR A 172 4.58 13.23 38.78
CA THR A 172 3.28 13.49 38.13
C THR A 172 3.48 14.02 36.71
N ILE A 173 2.58 13.69 35.77
CA ILE A 173 2.58 14.30 34.44
C ILE A 173 2.10 15.76 34.56
N ASN A 174 2.83 16.70 33.97
CA ASN A 174 2.50 18.14 33.99
C ASN A 174 1.92 18.65 32.67
N CYS A 175 1.50 17.74 31.78
CA CYS A 175 0.88 18.06 30.50
C CYS A 175 -0.58 18.48 30.64
N ASP A 176 -1.03 19.35 29.74
CA ASP A 176 -2.44 19.68 29.59
C ASP A 176 -3.26 18.51 29.02
N SER A 177 -4.59 18.66 28.97
CA SER A 177 -5.51 17.60 28.51
C SER A 177 -5.36 17.22 27.04
N ASN A 178 -4.70 18.06 26.24
CA ASN A 178 -4.53 17.84 24.80
C ASN A 178 -3.11 17.41 24.45
N SER A 179 -2.28 17.15 25.46
CA SER A 179 -0.87 16.82 25.29
C SER A 179 -0.52 15.55 26.06
N LEU A 180 0.43 14.78 25.51
CA LEU A 180 1.03 13.65 26.20
C LEU A 180 2.51 13.94 26.45
N CYS A 181 3.08 13.32 27.47
CA CYS A 181 4.53 13.30 27.62
C CYS A 181 5.12 12.47 26.47
N ALA A 182 5.62 13.12 25.43
CA ALA A 182 6.15 12.43 24.27
C ALA A 182 7.52 11.79 24.57
N LYS A 183 7.97 10.93 23.66
CA LYS A 183 9.35 10.38 23.65
C LYS A 183 10.46 11.44 23.75
N SER A 184 10.18 12.69 23.37
CA SER A 184 11.11 13.80 23.54
C SER A 184 11.31 14.23 25.00
N GLY A 185 10.49 13.72 25.93
CA GLY A 185 10.41 14.16 27.32
C GLY A 185 9.57 15.42 27.52
N TYR A 186 8.98 15.99 26.46
CA TYR A 186 8.17 17.21 26.54
C TYR A 186 6.68 16.91 26.30
N CYS A 187 5.82 17.70 26.94
CA CYS A 187 4.40 17.71 26.62
C CYS A 187 4.18 18.14 25.17
N THR A 188 3.64 17.23 24.36
CA THR A 188 3.42 17.44 22.92
C THR A 188 1.96 17.21 22.61
N LEU A 189 1.38 18.10 21.80
CA LEU A 189 -0.03 18.03 21.41
C LEU A 189 -0.36 16.73 20.69
N ILE A 190 -1.51 16.15 21.03
CA ILE A 190 -2.06 14.99 20.36
C ILE A 190 -2.56 15.44 18.97
N PRO A 191 -2.07 14.83 17.86
CA PRO A 191 -2.59 15.14 16.54
C PRO A 191 -4.09 14.89 16.46
N THR A 192 -4.84 15.90 16.03
CA THR A 192 -6.24 15.71 15.66
C THR A 192 -6.30 15.03 14.29
N PRO A 193 -7.22 14.07 14.07
CA PRO A 193 -7.49 13.58 12.74
C PRO A 193 -7.80 14.77 11.82
N SER A 194 -7.02 14.95 10.76
CA SER A 194 -7.41 15.86 9.68
C SER A 194 -8.62 15.25 8.97
N ASN A 195 -9.76 15.94 9.03
CA ASN A 195 -10.91 15.63 8.18
C ASN A 195 -10.57 15.78 6.69
#